data_AF-A0A026WMS2-F1
#
_entry.id   AF-A0A026WMS2-F1
#
_cell.length_a   1.000
_cell.length_b   1.000
_cell.length_c   1.000
_cell.angle_alpha   90.00
_cell.angle_beta   90.00
_cell.angle_gamma   90.00
#
_symmetry.space_group_name_H-M   'P 1'
#
loop_
_entity.id
_entity.type
_entity.pdbx_description
1 polymer ?
#
loop_
_entity_poly.entity_id
_entity_poly.type
_entity_poly.pdbx_seq_one_letter_code
_entity_poly.pdbx_strand_id
1 'polypeptide(L)'
;FWTRERKYFPRQLILRSRLPPSCKATTASDNYLKARRSVKLRIEDLTKFVEDGSRSITNNLKSHLENSKAARAAQLEKLSQRTTRKLDELTSLDVSYGCWMRNETMLLNDEIRRSFDALERAVVPNVGQIMSMLKDLQSEVSKCAECADKNVTSCREHVVPTEFAKCVDERLDEATLMLNRVSKEARLKLAEIVKFRETVIKAHEMTAEEVMELNHRKSAELSKYLERCIVKLKKANK
;
A
#
# COMPACT_ATOMS: atom_id res chain seq x y z
N PHE A 1 -95.88 -45.64 -4.17
CA PHE A 1 -95.55 -44.23 -3.85
C PHE A 1 -94.04 -44.12 -3.68
N TRP A 2 -93.37 -43.53 -4.67
CA TRP A 2 -91.93 -43.27 -4.71
C TRP A 2 -91.70 -41.79 -4.37
N THR A 3 -90.76 -41.48 -3.47
CA THR A 3 -89.92 -40.25 -3.50
C THR A 3 -88.87 -40.31 -2.38
N ARG A 4 -87.61 -40.58 -2.71
CA ARG A 4 -86.51 -39.63 -3.02
C ARG A 4 -85.84 -39.02 -1.79
N GLU A 5 -84.69 -39.61 -1.47
CA GLU A 5 -83.64 -39.10 -0.59
C GLU A 5 -83.24 -37.65 -0.94
N ARG A 6 -83.06 -36.81 0.09
CA ARG A 6 -82.18 -35.63 0.01
C ARG A 6 -81.20 -35.67 1.17
N LYS A 7 -79.95 -35.98 0.83
CA LYS A 7 -78.77 -35.82 1.69
C LYS A 7 -78.58 -34.33 1.99
N TYR A 8 -78.70 -33.95 3.26
CA TYR A 8 -78.25 -32.64 3.74
C TYR A 8 -76.77 -32.74 4.11
N PHE A 9 -75.93 -32.07 3.34
CA PHE A 9 -74.54 -31.77 3.70
C PHE A 9 -74.55 -30.60 4.70
N PRO A 10 -73.97 -30.73 5.91
CA PRO A 10 -73.66 -29.56 6.71
C PRO A 10 -72.42 -28.88 6.11
N ARG A 11 -72.62 -27.63 5.63
CA ARG A 11 -71.53 -26.71 5.29
C ARG A 11 -70.65 -26.55 6.54
N GLN A 12 -69.42 -27.04 6.48
CA GLN A 12 -68.38 -26.67 7.43
C GLN A 12 -68.15 -25.15 7.31
N LEU A 13 -68.60 -24.42 8.33
CA LEU A 13 -68.13 -23.07 8.60
C LEU A 13 -66.62 -23.18 8.89
N ILE A 14 -65.80 -22.90 7.88
CA ILE A 14 -64.37 -22.67 8.07
C ILE A 14 -64.26 -21.35 8.85
N LEU A 15 -64.23 -21.45 10.17
CA LEU A 15 -63.64 -20.42 11.02
C LEU A 15 -62.15 -20.39 10.65
N ARG A 16 -61.77 -19.51 9.72
CA ARG A 16 -60.39 -19.05 9.60
C ARG A 16 -60.03 -18.39 10.92
N SER A 17 -59.45 -19.15 11.84
CA SER A 17 -58.69 -18.64 12.96
C SER A 17 -57.61 -17.73 12.38
N ARG A 18 -57.88 -16.41 12.37
CA ARG A 18 -56.83 -15.41 12.19
C ARG A 18 -55.90 -15.60 13.38
N LEU A 19 -54.73 -16.18 13.14
CA LEU A 19 -53.63 -16.16 14.11
C LEU A 19 -53.48 -14.69 14.58
N PRO A 20 -53.39 -14.44 15.89
CA PRO A 20 -53.16 -13.08 16.37
C PRO A 20 -51.90 -12.53 15.68
N PRO A 21 -51.89 -11.25 15.27
CA PRO A 21 -50.71 -10.67 14.65
C PRO A 21 -49.53 -10.88 15.60
N SER A 22 -48.47 -11.53 15.12
CA SER A 22 -47.25 -11.70 15.91
C SER A 22 -46.67 -10.32 16.15
N CYS A 23 -46.87 -9.75 17.33
CA CYS A 23 -46.18 -8.55 17.75
C CYS A 23 -44.67 -8.88 17.78
N LYS A 24 -43.94 -8.53 16.73
CA LYS A 24 -42.48 -8.38 16.82
C LYS A 24 -42.21 -7.11 17.61
N ALA A 25 -42.39 -7.17 18.93
CA ALA A 25 -42.00 -6.08 19.81
C ALA A 25 -40.47 -6.03 19.83
N THR A 26 -39.88 -5.00 19.22
CA THR A 26 -38.44 -4.74 19.32
C THR A 26 -38.10 -4.48 20.78
N THR A 27 -37.25 -5.31 21.36
CA THR A 27 -36.82 -5.17 22.76
C THR A 27 -35.60 -4.24 22.87
N ALA A 28 -35.33 -3.72 24.06
CA ALA A 28 -34.10 -2.97 24.31
C ALA A 28 -32.84 -3.81 23.99
N SER A 29 -32.91 -5.13 24.20
CA SER A 29 -31.85 -6.07 23.81
C SER A 29 -31.66 -6.15 22.29
N ASP A 30 -32.74 -6.09 21.49
CA ASP A 30 -32.63 -6.05 20.02
C ASP A 30 -31.97 -4.76 19.55
N ASN A 31 -32.32 -3.62 20.16
CA ASN A 31 -31.69 -2.33 19.88
C ASN A 31 -30.19 -2.35 20.21
N TYR A 32 -29.82 -2.94 21.35
CA TYR A 32 -28.43 -3.13 21.74
C TYR A 32 -27.63 -3.97 20.72
N LEU A 33 -28.16 -5.12 20.31
CA LEU A 33 -27.52 -5.98 19.31
C LEU A 33 -27.36 -5.26 17.97
N LYS A 34 -28.37 -4.47 17.57
CA LYS A 34 -28.31 -3.64 16.36
C LYS A 34 -27.26 -2.53 16.47
N ALA A 35 -27.18 -1.85 17.61
CA ALA A 35 -26.19 -0.81 17.89
C ALA A 35 -24.76 -1.37 17.80
N ARG A 36 -24.49 -2.50 18.49
CA ARG A 36 -23.20 -3.18 18.40
C ARG A 36 -22.84 -3.59 16.99
N ARG A 37 -23.79 -4.17 16.25
CA ARG A 37 -23.55 -4.58 14.86
C ARG A 37 -23.24 -3.36 13.98
N SER A 38 -23.93 -2.25 14.19
CA SER A 38 -23.67 -1.00 13.46
C SER A 38 -22.27 -0.46 13.73
N VAL A 39 -21.85 -0.39 15.00
CA VAL A 39 -20.50 0.04 15.39
C VAL A 39 -19.44 -0.90 14.82
N LYS A 40 -19.66 -2.21 14.94
CA LYS A 40 -18.73 -3.23 14.40
C LYS A 40 -18.51 -3.08 12.90
N LEU A 41 -19.58 -2.94 12.11
CA LEU A 41 -19.47 -2.75 10.66
C LEU A 41 -18.69 -1.46 10.31
N ARG A 42 -18.96 -0.36 11.01
CA ARG A 42 -18.24 0.91 10.81
C ARG A 42 -16.75 0.78 11.14
N ILE A 43 -16.41 0.04 12.20
CA ILE A 43 -15.03 -0.27 12.57
C ILE A 43 -14.35 -1.10 11.47
N GLU A 44 -15.01 -2.15 10.98
CA GLU A 44 -14.50 -3.01 9.92
C GLU A 44 -14.24 -2.19 8.64
N ASP A 45 -15.18 -1.36 8.23
CA ASP A 45 -15.04 -0.49 7.05
C ASP A 45 -13.87 0.49 7.19
N LEU A 46 -13.75 1.16 8.34
CA LEU A 46 -12.67 2.11 8.60
C LEU A 46 -11.30 1.42 8.64
N THR A 47 -11.20 0.29 9.34
CA THR A 47 -9.96 -0.48 9.46
C THR A 47 -9.51 -0.96 8.09
N LYS A 48 -10.42 -1.54 7.31
CA LYS A 48 -10.14 -2.01 5.95
C LYS A 48 -9.71 -0.86 5.04
N PHE A 49 -10.37 0.29 5.11
CA PHE A 49 -9.98 1.47 4.34
C PHE A 49 -8.52 1.89 4.62
N VAL A 50 -8.13 1.91 5.89
CA VAL A 50 -6.76 2.29 6.29
C VAL A 50 -5.75 1.21 5.91
N GLU A 51 -6.08 -0.06 6.07
CA GLU A 51 -5.24 -1.19 5.65
C GLU A 51 -4.99 -1.18 4.15
N ASP A 52 -6.04 -1.06 3.34
CA ASP A 52 -5.96 -1.06 1.88
C ASP A 52 -5.20 0.18 1.38
N GLY A 53 -5.46 1.35 1.97
CA GLY A 53 -4.70 2.58 1.70
C GLY A 53 -3.21 2.43 2.02
N SER A 54 -2.89 1.89 3.20
CA SER A 54 -1.51 1.65 3.63
C SER A 54 -0.78 0.65 2.72
N ARG A 55 -1.46 -0.44 2.35
CA ARG A 55 -0.93 -1.46 1.45
C ARG A 55 -0.66 -0.88 0.06
N SER A 56 -1.58 -0.06 -0.46
CA SER A 56 -1.42 0.62 -1.75
C SER A 56 -0.19 1.53 -1.77
N ILE A 57 -0.03 2.37 -0.74
CA ILE A 57 1.13 3.27 -0.59
C ILE A 57 2.44 2.48 -0.53
N THR A 58 2.46 1.42 0.29
CA THR A 58 3.65 0.57 0.48
C THR A 58 4.03 -0.15 -0.81
N ASN A 59 3.06 -0.76 -1.49
CA ASN A 59 3.30 -1.50 -2.73
C ASN A 59 3.79 -0.56 -3.84
N ASN A 60 3.18 0.62 -3.95
CA ASN A 60 3.60 1.62 -4.92
C ASN A 60 5.05 2.05 -4.68
N LEU A 61 5.40 2.41 -3.44
CA LEU A 61 6.77 2.79 -3.07
C LEU A 61 7.77 1.67 -3.36
N LYS A 62 7.44 0.43 -2.98
CA LYS A 62 8.29 -0.74 -3.25
C LYS A 62 8.50 -0.94 -4.75
N SER A 63 7.43 -0.95 -5.54
CA SER A 63 7.51 -1.14 -6.99
C SER A 63 8.37 -0.07 -7.66
N HIS A 64 8.26 1.18 -7.21
CA HIS A 64 9.05 2.29 -7.74
C HIS A 64 10.55 2.12 -7.48
N LEU A 65 10.93 1.80 -6.24
CA LEU A 65 12.32 1.59 -5.86
C LEU A 65 12.93 0.38 -6.58
N GLU A 66 12.19 -0.71 -6.74
CA GLU A 66 12.65 -1.88 -7.49
C GLU A 66 12.84 -1.58 -8.98
N ASN A 67 11.91 -0.83 -9.60
CA ASN A 67 12.06 -0.40 -11.00
C ASN A 67 13.30 0.50 -11.18
N SER A 68 13.51 1.46 -10.27
CA SER A 68 14.70 2.31 -10.25
C SER A 68 15.98 1.48 -10.09
N LYS A 69 15.98 0.46 -9.23
CA LYS A 69 17.10 -0.48 -9.07
C LYS A 69 17.38 -1.29 -10.33
N ALA A 70 16.35 -1.84 -10.97
CA ALA A 70 16.49 -2.60 -12.21
C ALA A 70 17.08 -1.74 -13.34
N ALA A 71 16.61 -0.49 -13.49
CA ALA A 71 17.13 0.44 -14.50
C ALA A 71 18.64 0.72 -14.31
N ARG A 72 19.08 0.90 -13.06
CA ARG A 72 20.49 1.13 -12.71
C ARG A 72 21.37 -0.09 -12.98
N ALA A 73 20.88 -1.29 -12.65
CA ALA A 73 21.56 -2.54 -12.95
C ALA A 73 21.75 -2.73 -14.47
N ALA A 74 20.70 -2.46 -15.26
CA ALA A 74 20.77 -2.52 -16.72
C ALA A 74 21.79 -1.53 -17.30
N GLN A 75 21.94 -0.34 -16.70
CA GLN A 75 22.96 0.63 -17.12
C GLN A 75 24.39 0.14 -16.86
N LEU A 76 24.65 -0.44 -15.67
CA LEU A 76 25.95 -1.03 -15.34
C LEU A 76 26.31 -2.17 -16.30
N GLU A 77 25.35 -3.04 -16.59
CA GLU A 77 25.54 -4.15 -17.53
C GLU A 77 25.88 -3.62 -18.93
N LYS A 78 25.14 -2.62 -19.42
CA LYS A 78 25.37 -2.01 -20.73
C LYS A 78 26.74 -1.36 -20.84
N LEU A 79 27.23 -0.73 -19.76
CA LEU A 79 28.60 -0.19 -19.72
C LEU A 79 29.63 -1.32 -19.82
N SER A 80 29.49 -2.37 -18.99
CA SER A 80 30.39 -3.52 -19.00
C SER A 80 30.48 -4.16 -20.38
N GLN A 81 29.34 -4.42 -21.03
CA GLN A 81 29.31 -4.98 -22.38
C GLN A 81 30.01 -4.10 -23.42
N ARG A 82 29.87 -2.77 -23.32
CA ARG A 82 30.48 -1.81 -24.27
C ARG A 82 31.99 -1.71 -24.14
N THR A 83 32.53 -1.82 -22.92
CA THR A 83 33.97 -1.65 -22.67
C THR A 83 34.74 -2.95 -22.83
N THR A 84 34.18 -4.10 -22.44
CA THR A 84 34.87 -5.41 -22.49
C THR A 84 35.44 -5.72 -23.88
N ARG A 85 34.64 -5.62 -24.95
CA ARG A 85 35.11 -5.91 -26.31
C ARG A 85 36.27 -5.01 -26.74
N LYS A 86 36.21 -3.72 -26.39
CA LYS A 86 37.26 -2.75 -26.71
C LYS A 86 38.52 -3.02 -25.90
N LEU A 87 38.39 -3.43 -24.64
CA LEU A 87 39.52 -3.79 -23.79
C LEU A 87 40.21 -5.07 -24.23
N ASP A 88 39.46 -6.06 -24.70
CA ASP A 88 40.02 -7.30 -25.26
C ASP A 88 40.82 -7.01 -26.54
N GLU A 89 40.26 -6.18 -27.43
CA GLU A 89 40.98 -5.72 -28.61
C GLU A 89 42.24 -4.93 -28.23
N LEU A 90 42.16 -4.01 -27.27
CA LEU A 90 43.32 -3.25 -26.80
C LEU A 90 44.42 -4.17 -26.25
N THR A 91 44.04 -5.18 -25.47
CA THR A 91 44.97 -6.16 -24.89
C THR A 91 45.64 -7.01 -25.96
N SER A 92 44.92 -7.33 -27.05
CA SER A 92 45.51 -8.05 -28.19
C SER A 92 46.54 -7.23 -28.97
N LEU A 93 46.44 -5.90 -28.93
CA LEU A 93 47.36 -4.97 -29.59
C LEU A 93 48.56 -4.61 -28.72
N ASP A 94 48.32 -4.43 -27.41
CA ASP A 94 49.33 -4.15 -26.39
C ASP A 94 48.86 -4.71 -25.04
N VAL A 95 49.53 -5.77 -24.57
CA VAL A 95 49.16 -6.48 -23.33
C VAL A 95 49.28 -5.58 -22.11
N SER A 96 50.39 -4.85 -21.98
CA SER A 96 50.67 -4.01 -20.81
C SER A 96 49.67 -2.87 -20.72
N TYR A 97 49.42 -2.19 -21.83
CA TYR A 97 48.46 -1.09 -21.89
C TYR A 97 47.01 -1.58 -21.75
N GLY A 98 46.67 -2.72 -22.35
CA GLY A 98 45.37 -3.40 -22.17
C GLY A 98 45.06 -3.72 -20.71
N CYS A 99 46.01 -4.32 -20.00
CA CYS A 99 45.88 -4.61 -18.57
C CYS A 99 45.71 -3.34 -17.72
N TRP A 100 46.49 -2.29 -18.02
CA TRP A 100 46.34 -1.01 -17.32
C TRP A 100 44.94 -0.40 -17.54
N MET A 101 44.44 -0.37 -18.79
CA MET A 101 43.09 0.15 -19.10
C MET A 101 41.95 -0.67 -18.50
N ARG A 102 42.13 -1.99 -18.32
CA ARG A 102 41.16 -2.82 -17.59
C ARG A 102 41.03 -2.37 -16.14
N ASN A 103 42.13 -2.09 -15.46
CA ASN A 103 42.11 -1.59 -14.08
C ASN A 103 41.41 -0.23 -13.98
N GLU A 104 41.73 0.72 -14.88
CA GLU A 104 41.05 2.03 -14.93
C GLU A 104 39.54 1.89 -15.18
N THR A 105 39.14 0.96 -16.06
CA THR A 105 37.72 0.68 -16.31
C THR A 105 37.03 0.07 -15.08
N MET A 106 37.72 -0.78 -14.33
CA MET A 106 37.19 -1.32 -13.06
C MET A 106 37.00 -0.21 -12.01
N LEU A 107 37.93 0.73 -11.89
CA LEU A 107 37.80 1.88 -10.99
C LEU A 107 36.59 2.74 -11.33
N LEU A 108 36.34 3.00 -12.62
CA LEU A 108 35.14 3.71 -13.06
C LEU A 108 33.85 2.94 -12.73
N ASN A 109 33.83 1.62 -12.95
CA ASN A 109 32.68 0.78 -12.57
C ASN A 109 32.39 0.85 -11.06
N ASP A 110 33.44 0.83 -10.23
CA ASP A 110 33.31 0.98 -8.78
C ASP A 110 32.78 2.36 -8.38
N GLU A 111 33.25 3.42 -9.03
CA GLU A 111 32.73 4.78 -8.82
C GLU A 111 31.24 4.87 -9.16
N ILE A 112 30.83 4.34 -10.31
CA ILE A 112 29.42 4.31 -10.75
C ILE A 112 28.59 3.52 -9.75
N ARG A 113 29.05 2.35 -9.31
CA ARG A 113 28.37 1.55 -8.29
C ARG A 113 28.18 2.34 -6.99
N ARG A 114 29.23 3.00 -6.48
CA ARG A 114 29.15 3.84 -5.28
C ARG A 114 28.15 4.99 -5.44
N SER A 115 28.05 5.59 -6.62
CA SER A 115 27.06 6.64 -6.90
C SER A 115 25.62 6.12 -6.80
N PHE A 116 25.35 4.91 -7.28
CA PHE A 116 24.04 4.29 -7.14
C PHE A 116 23.75 3.82 -5.72
N ASP A 117 24.75 3.31 -5.00
CA ASP A 117 24.62 2.96 -3.58
C ASP A 117 24.27 4.20 -2.73
N ALA A 118 24.88 5.35 -3.02
CA ALA A 118 24.57 6.61 -2.34
C ALA A 118 23.11 7.02 -2.55
N LEU A 119 22.61 6.86 -3.78
CA LEU A 119 21.19 7.10 -4.11
C LEU A 119 20.25 6.16 -3.32
N GLU A 120 20.59 4.87 -3.18
CA GLU A 120 19.77 3.95 -2.37
C GLU A 120 19.74 4.35 -0.91
N ARG A 121 20.88 4.73 -0.33
CA ARG A 121 20.94 5.14 1.06
C ARG A 121 20.20 6.45 1.31
N ALA A 122 20.18 7.36 0.34
CA ALA A 122 19.51 8.65 0.47
C ALA A 122 17.98 8.53 0.60
N VAL A 123 17.38 7.50 -0.01
CA VAL A 123 15.92 7.32 0.02
C VAL A 123 15.43 6.56 1.27
N VAL A 124 16.28 5.76 1.93
CA VAL A 124 15.92 4.94 3.10
C VAL A 124 15.23 5.74 4.22
N PRO A 125 15.73 6.91 4.66
CA PRO A 125 15.09 7.66 5.75
C PRO A 125 13.66 8.07 5.42
N ASN A 126 13.41 8.50 4.18
CA ASN A 126 12.09 8.91 3.73
C ASN A 126 11.12 7.73 3.65
N VAL A 127 11.60 6.57 3.19
CA VAL A 127 10.82 5.31 3.23
C VAL A 127 10.45 4.96 4.68
N GLY A 128 11.42 5.03 5.59
CA GLY A 128 11.19 4.79 7.02
C GLY A 128 10.15 5.74 7.62
N GLN A 129 10.20 7.01 7.27
CA GLN A 129 9.22 8.00 7.70
C GLN A 129 7.81 7.68 7.20
N ILE A 130 7.65 7.34 5.91
CA ILE A 130 6.35 6.94 5.36
C ILE A 130 5.80 5.72 6.11
N MET A 131 6.64 4.71 6.36
CA MET A 131 6.22 3.51 7.10
C MET A 131 5.80 3.85 8.54
N SER A 132 6.50 4.77 9.21
CA SER A 132 6.12 5.25 10.55
C SER A 132 4.75 5.93 10.52
N MET A 133 4.52 6.86 9.59
CA MET A 133 3.25 7.57 9.48
C MET A 133 2.07 6.62 9.25
N LEU A 134 2.27 5.58 8.42
CA LEU A 134 1.25 4.54 8.18
C LEU A 134 0.96 3.73 9.45
N LYS A 135 2.02 3.32 10.17
CA LYS A 135 1.89 2.57 11.43
C LYS A 135 1.18 3.39 12.51
N ASP A 136 1.52 4.67 12.62
CA ASP A 136 0.91 5.58 13.59
C ASP A 136 -0.59 5.75 13.30
N LEU A 137 -0.95 5.95 12.03
CA LEU A 137 -2.34 6.02 11.59
C LEU A 137 -3.11 4.72 11.90
N GLN A 138 -2.53 3.55 11.62
CA GLN A 138 -3.14 2.26 11.95
C GLN A 138 -3.39 2.12 13.45
N SER A 139 -2.38 2.46 14.27
CA SER A 139 -2.49 2.43 15.73
C SER A 139 -3.58 3.37 16.25
N GLU A 140 -3.67 4.60 15.74
CA GLU A 140 -4.73 5.54 16.11
C GLU A 140 -6.13 5.01 15.79
N VAL A 141 -6.31 4.44 14.60
CA VAL A 141 -7.58 3.87 14.15
C VAL A 141 -7.96 2.66 15.01
N SER A 142 -7.02 1.77 15.31
CA SER A 142 -7.26 0.63 16.20
C SER A 142 -7.67 1.06 17.60
N LYS A 143 -6.97 2.03 18.20
CA LYS A 143 -7.33 2.57 19.53
C LYS A 143 -8.72 3.18 19.53
N CYS A 144 -9.06 3.95 18.50
CA CYS A 144 -10.40 4.52 18.35
C CYS A 144 -11.47 3.44 18.20
N ALA A 145 -11.22 2.42 17.38
CA ALA A 145 -12.13 1.31 17.18
C ALA A 145 -12.42 0.57 18.49
N GLU A 146 -11.39 0.28 19.28
CA GLU A 146 -11.54 -0.32 20.61
C GLU A 146 -12.38 0.56 21.55
N CYS A 147 -12.13 1.87 21.58
CA CYS A 147 -12.91 2.80 22.40
C CYS A 147 -14.39 2.83 21.96
N ALA A 148 -14.66 2.86 20.65
CA ALA A 148 -16.02 2.88 20.12
C ALA A 148 -16.80 1.59 20.46
N ASP A 149 -16.18 0.41 20.38
CA ASP A 149 -16.82 -0.84 20.81
C ASP A 149 -17.01 -0.91 22.33
N LYS A 150 -16.03 -0.43 23.11
CA LYS A 150 -16.13 -0.33 24.58
C LYS A 150 -17.29 0.56 25.03
N ASN A 151 -17.54 1.68 24.34
CA ASN A 151 -18.64 2.58 24.66
C ASN A 151 -19.99 1.85 24.64
N VAL A 152 -20.31 1.15 23.55
CA VAL A 152 -21.60 0.44 23.46
C VAL A 152 -21.63 -0.77 24.38
N THR A 153 -20.52 -1.50 24.54
CA THR A 153 -20.49 -2.70 25.38
C THR A 153 -20.67 -2.41 26.87
N SER A 154 -20.24 -1.24 27.35
CA SER A 154 -20.43 -0.81 28.75
C SER A 154 -21.89 -0.76 29.19
N CYS A 155 -22.84 -0.53 28.26
CA CYS A 155 -24.26 -0.49 28.61
C CYS A 155 -24.82 -1.80 29.18
N ARG A 156 -24.12 -2.94 29.03
CA ARG A 156 -24.51 -4.22 29.65
C ARG A 156 -24.61 -4.16 31.18
N GLU A 157 -23.98 -3.18 31.81
CA GLU A 157 -23.98 -3.02 33.26
C GLU A 157 -25.34 -2.52 33.80
N HIS A 158 -26.19 -1.95 32.94
CA HIS A 158 -27.52 -1.47 33.35
C HIS A 158 -28.54 -2.60 33.44
N VAL A 159 -29.09 -2.80 34.64
CA VAL A 159 -30.11 -3.83 34.93
C VAL A 159 -31.53 -3.31 34.65
N VAL A 160 -31.74 -2.00 34.73
CA VAL A 160 -33.05 -1.37 34.51
C VAL A 160 -33.27 -1.17 33.00
N PRO A 161 -34.36 -1.70 32.40
CA PRO A 161 -34.56 -1.65 30.94
C PRO A 161 -34.59 -0.24 30.34
N THR A 162 -35.13 0.75 31.05
CA THR A 162 -35.17 2.14 30.60
C THR A 162 -33.81 2.81 30.63
N GLU A 163 -33.01 2.57 31.67
CA GLU A 163 -31.62 3.04 31.76
C GLU A 163 -30.74 2.37 30.71
N PHE A 164 -30.94 1.05 30.50
CA PHE A 164 -30.25 0.30 29.46
C PHE A 164 -30.54 0.88 28.06
N ALA A 165 -31.81 1.10 27.72
CA ALA A 165 -32.19 1.68 26.44
C ALA A 165 -31.56 3.08 26.25
N LYS A 166 -31.65 3.94 27.27
CA LYS A 166 -31.05 5.28 27.24
C LYS A 166 -29.52 5.23 27.05
N CYS A 167 -28.82 4.36 27.79
CA CYS A 167 -27.37 4.18 27.62
C CYS A 167 -27.03 3.76 26.20
N VAL A 168 -27.76 2.79 25.62
CA VAL A 168 -27.47 2.29 24.27
C VAL A 168 -27.57 3.39 23.23
N ASP A 169 -28.60 4.24 23.31
CA ASP A 169 -28.77 5.35 22.40
C ASP A 169 -27.64 6.38 22.55
N GLU A 170 -27.34 6.82 23.77
CA GLU A 170 -26.28 7.78 24.06
C GLU A 170 -24.89 7.27 23.63
N ARG A 171 -24.55 6.03 23.96
CA ARG A 171 -23.25 5.42 23.63
C ARG A 171 -23.10 5.10 22.16
N LEU A 172 -24.19 4.77 21.46
CA LEU A 172 -24.19 4.60 20.01
C LEU A 172 -23.90 5.93 19.30
N ASP A 173 -24.51 7.02 19.74
CA ASP A 173 -24.27 8.35 19.18
C ASP A 173 -22.83 8.81 19.41
N GLU A 174 -22.29 8.63 20.62
CA GLU A 174 -20.89 8.90 20.93
C GLU A 174 -19.93 8.07 20.07
N ALA A 175 -20.13 6.75 19.98
CA ALA A 175 -19.31 5.86 19.18
C ALA A 175 -19.37 6.24 17.68
N THR A 176 -20.56 6.61 17.20
CA THR A 176 -20.77 7.07 15.82
C THR A 176 -20.01 8.36 15.53
N LEU A 177 -20.10 9.34 16.44
CA LEU A 177 -19.39 10.62 16.30
C LEU A 177 -17.86 10.42 16.32
N MET A 178 -17.37 9.56 17.22
CA MET A 178 -15.96 9.20 17.32
C MET A 178 -15.44 8.55 16.02
N LEU A 179 -16.13 7.53 15.51
CA LEU A 179 -15.76 6.84 14.28
C LEU A 179 -15.85 7.76 13.05
N ASN A 180 -16.85 8.64 12.98
CA ASN A 180 -16.96 9.61 11.89
C ASN A 180 -15.78 10.61 11.90
N ARG A 181 -15.37 11.06 13.09
CA ARG A 181 -14.23 11.96 13.25
C ARG A 181 -12.93 11.27 12.80
N VAL A 182 -12.65 10.08 13.32
CA VAL A 182 -11.43 9.35 12.95
C VAL A 182 -11.45 8.93 11.49
N SER A 183 -12.60 8.63 10.90
CA SER A 183 -12.72 8.39 9.46
C SER A 183 -12.31 9.62 8.63
N LYS A 184 -12.72 10.82 9.02
CA LYS A 184 -12.29 12.06 8.36
C LYS A 184 -10.79 12.30 8.53
N GLU A 185 -10.28 12.18 9.75
CA GLU A 185 -8.85 12.37 10.06
C GLU A 185 -7.97 11.35 9.32
N ALA A 186 -8.39 10.08 9.26
CA ALA A 186 -7.67 9.03 8.55
C ALA A 186 -7.58 9.30 7.03
N ARG A 187 -8.66 9.81 6.42
CA ARG A 187 -8.66 10.21 5.01
C ARG A 187 -7.67 11.34 4.75
N LEU A 188 -7.66 12.36 5.62
CA LEU A 188 -6.73 13.49 5.51
C LEU A 188 -5.28 13.02 5.65
N LYS A 189 -4.97 12.24 6.69
CA LYS A 189 -3.62 11.71 6.93
C LYS A 189 -3.14 10.82 5.79
N LEU A 190 -4.00 9.94 5.24
CA LEU A 190 -3.64 9.15 4.06
C LEU A 190 -3.31 10.04 2.85
N ALA A 191 -4.11 11.08 2.60
CA ALA A 191 -3.85 12.01 1.51
C ALA A 191 -2.51 12.77 1.70
N GLU A 192 -2.19 13.16 2.93
CA GLU A 192 -0.90 13.77 3.28
C GLU A 192 0.27 12.81 3.06
N ILE A 193 0.14 11.55 3.50
CA ILE A 193 1.15 10.51 3.27
C ILE A 193 1.35 10.27 1.77
N VAL A 194 0.27 10.23 0.99
CA VAL A 194 0.32 10.09 -0.48
C VAL A 194 1.11 11.25 -1.11
N LYS A 195 0.83 12.49 -0.71
CA LYS A 195 1.52 13.69 -1.21
C LYS A 195 3.00 13.69 -0.82
N PHE A 196 3.32 13.30 0.42
CA PHE A 196 4.70 13.18 0.87
C PHE A 196 5.45 12.12 0.07
N ARG A 197 4.85 10.94 -0.10
CA ARG A 197 5.39 9.86 -0.95
C ARG A 197 5.66 10.34 -2.37
N GLU A 198 4.73 11.05 -3.00
CA GLU A 198 4.93 11.58 -4.36
C GLU A 198 6.12 12.54 -4.44
N THR A 199 6.30 13.37 -3.41
CA THR A 199 7.44 14.29 -3.34
C THR A 199 8.75 13.52 -3.21
N VAL A 200 8.79 12.48 -2.37
CA VAL A 200 9.95 11.61 -2.17
C VAL A 200 10.29 10.87 -3.47
N ILE A 201 9.29 10.28 -4.13
CA ILE A 201 9.46 9.58 -5.41
C ILE A 201 10.02 10.53 -6.46
N LYS A 202 9.42 11.70 -6.64
CA LYS A 202 9.86 12.68 -7.63
C LYS A 202 11.30 13.15 -7.39
N ALA A 203 11.65 13.43 -6.14
CA ALA A 203 13.02 13.82 -5.79
C ALA A 203 14.01 12.68 -6.09
N HIS A 204 13.66 11.44 -5.73
CA HIS A 204 14.47 10.26 -6.04
C HIS A 204 14.65 10.04 -7.54
N GLU A 205 13.59 10.21 -8.34
CA GLU A 205 13.64 10.11 -9.80
C GLU A 205 14.57 11.15 -10.40
N MET A 206 14.41 12.42 -10.03
CA MET A 206 15.27 13.50 -10.53
C MET A 206 16.74 13.23 -10.22
N THR A 207 17.06 12.88 -8.97
CA THR A 207 18.44 12.56 -8.60
C THR A 207 18.95 11.29 -9.30
N ALA A 208 18.08 10.29 -9.49
CA ALA A 208 18.44 9.09 -10.25
C ALA A 208 18.79 9.44 -11.69
N GLU A 209 17.98 10.25 -12.36
CA GLU A 209 18.23 10.69 -13.75
C GLU A 209 19.54 11.47 -13.88
N GLU A 210 19.82 12.39 -12.96
CA GLU A 210 21.08 13.15 -12.93
C GLU A 210 22.30 12.23 -12.78
N VAL A 211 22.24 11.27 -11.85
CA VAL A 211 23.31 10.29 -11.63
C VAL A 211 23.45 9.37 -12.84
N MET A 212 22.34 8.91 -13.41
CA MET A 212 22.35 8.07 -14.62
C MET A 212 22.99 8.80 -15.80
N GLU A 213 22.64 10.08 -16.02
CA GLU A 213 23.18 10.90 -17.11
C GLU A 213 24.68 11.16 -16.91
N LEU A 214 25.11 11.51 -15.70
CA LEU A 214 26.52 11.70 -15.38
C LEU A 214 27.33 10.42 -15.67
N ASN A 215 26.83 9.28 -15.21
CA ASN A 215 27.49 7.98 -15.43
C ASN A 215 27.47 7.58 -16.91
N HIS A 216 26.42 7.94 -17.66
CA HIS A 216 26.37 7.74 -19.10
C HIS A 216 27.45 8.53 -19.84
N ARG A 217 27.67 9.80 -19.46
CA ARG A 217 28.73 10.64 -20.04
C ARG A 217 30.11 10.06 -19.78
N LYS A 218 30.42 9.70 -18.53
CA LYS A 218 31.69 9.06 -18.16
C LYS A 218 31.94 7.77 -18.96
N SER A 219 30.91 6.94 -19.09
CA SER A 219 30.94 5.71 -19.89
C SER A 219 31.23 5.99 -21.37
N ALA A 220 30.56 6.99 -21.95
CA ALA A 220 30.74 7.37 -23.35
C ALA A 220 32.14 7.94 -23.63
N GLU A 221 32.67 8.75 -22.71
CA GLU A 221 34.02 9.31 -22.79
C GLU A 221 35.09 8.22 -22.76
N LEU A 222 35.00 7.27 -21.82
CA LEU A 222 35.91 6.12 -21.77
C LEU A 222 35.83 5.30 -23.06
N SER A 223 34.62 5.01 -23.55
CA SER A 223 34.43 4.24 -24.78
C SER A 223 35.06 4.92 -26.01
N LYS A 224 34.92 6.24 -26.13
CA LYS A 224 35.56 7.04 -27.19
C LYS A 224 37.08 7.06 -27.03
N TYR A 225 37.58 7.14 -25.81
CA TYR A 225 39.02 7.10 -25.53
C TYR A 225 39.63 5.76 -25.96
N LEU A 226 39.05 4.64 -25.54
CA LEU A 226 39.50 3.29 -25.91
C LEU A 226 39.56 3.11 -27.44
N GLU A 227 38.54 3.58 -28.15
CA GLU A 227 38.48 3.49 -29.62
C GLU A 227 39.60 4.28 -30.31
N ARG A 228 39.89 5.50 -29.84
CA ARG A 228 41.03 6.28 -30.34
C ARG A 228 42.37 5.57 -30.09
N CYS A 229 42.53 4.93 -28.94
CA CYS A 229 43.75 4.18 -28.63
C CYS A 229 43.93 2.98 -29.56
N ILE A 230 42.87 2.18 -29.77
CA ILE A 230 42.87 1.06 -30.72
C ILE A 230 43.29 1.52 -32.12
N VAL A 231 42.69 2.60 -32.64
CA VAL A 231 43.00 3.11 -33.99
C VAL A 231 44.47 3.54 -34.09
N LYS A 232 45.02 4.17 -33.05
CA LYS A 232 46.44 4.58 -33.03
C LYS A 232 47.38 3.38 -32.99
N LEU A 233 47.13 2.41 -32.12
CA LEU A 233 47.95 1.19 -32.00
C LEU A 233 47.95 0.39 -33.31
N LYS A 234 46.79 0.24 -33.96
CA LYS A 234 46.69 -0.40 -35.27
C LYS A 234 47.49 0.31 -36.36
N LYS A 235 47.66 1.64 -36.29
CA LYS A 235 48.48 2.40 -37.23
C LYS A 235 49.97 2.30 -36.93
N ALA A 236 50.35 2.18 -35.66
CA ALA A 236 51.75 2.04 -35.25
C ALA A 236 52.31 0.62 -35.50
N ASN A 237 51.44 -0.40 -35.49
CA ASN A 237 51.79 -1.79 -35.78
C ASN A 237 51.71 -2.15 -37.29
N LYS A 238 51.53 -1.16 -38.16
CA LYS A 238 51.60 -1.29 -39.64
C LYS A 238 52.87 -0.65 -40.15
#